data_AF-A0A8T1S1W0-F1
#
_entry.id   AF-A0A8T1S1W0-F1
#
_cell.length_a   1.000
_cell.length_b   1.000
_cell.length_c   1.000
_cell.angle_alpha   90.00
_cell.angle_beta   90.00
_cell.angle_gamma   90.00
#
_symmetry.space_group_name_H-M   'P 1'
#
loop_
_entity.id
_entity.type
_entity.pdbx_description
1 polymer ?
#
loop_
_entity_poly.entity_id
_entity_poly.type
_entity_poly.pdbx_seq_one_letter_code
_entity_poly.pdbx_strand_id
1 'polypeptide(L)'
;WVPGGVAVIGRSPRRRCGSAMAAAAGRTVVFVTGNAKKLEEVLQILGDAFPYRLVAKKIDLPEYQGEPDEISIQKCREAANQIQGPVIVEDTCLCFNALGGLPGPYIKWFLEKLKPEGLCKLLAGFEDKSAYALCTFAFSTGNPEDPVKLFKGQTCVGIRIAVQKKPLQIE
;
A
#
# COMPACT_ATOMS: atom_id res chain seq x y z
N TRP A 1 38.92 -9.38 60.68
CA TRP A 1 38.39 -8.27 59.85
C TRP A 1 39.30 -8.15 58.64
N VAL A 2 39.02 -8.59 57.41
CA VAL A 2 37.84 -9.06 56.65
C VAL A 2 38.34 -10.20 55.71
N PRO A 3 37.48 -11.13 55.24
CA PRO A 3 37.87 -12.41 54.62
C PRO A 3 37.68 -12.48 53.08
N GLY A 4 38.29 -13.51 52.46
CA GLY A 4 37.70 -14.35 51.39
C GLY A 4 37.49 -13.77 49.98
N GLY A 5 37.77 -14.60 48.96
CA GLY A 5 37.27 -14.35 47.60
C GLY A 5 37.96 -15.18 46.51
N VAL A 6 37.48 -16.41 46.29
CA VAL A 6 37.81 -17.21 45.09
C VAL A 6 37.07 -16.62 43.89
N ALA A 7 37.80 -16.30 42.82
CA ALA A 7 37.22 -15.76 41.59
C ALA A 7 36.44 -16.84 40.83
N VAL A 8 35.10 -16.71 40.81
CA VAL A 8 34.21 -17.49 39.93
C VAL A 8 34.15 -16.79 38.57
N ILE A 9 34.79 -17.39 37.57
CA ILE A 9 34.62 -17.02 36.15
C ILE A 9 33.20 -17.40 35.69
N GLY A 10 32.26 -16.47 35.84
CA GLY A 10 30.92 -16.57 35.30
C GLY A 10 30.96 -16.55 33.77
N ARG A 11 30.53 -17.65 33.12
CA ARG A 11 30.28 -17.66 31.68
C ARG A 11 29.17 -16.66 31.37
N SER A 12 29.49 -15.62 30.60
CA SER A 12 28.49 -14.70 30.06
C SER A 12 27.43 -15.49 29.28
N PRO A 13 26.12 -15.25 29.46
CA PRO A 13 25.12 -15.82 28.58
C PRO A 13 25.41 -15.30 27.17
N ARG A 14 25.69 -16.22 26.24
CA ARG A 14 25.77 -15.90 24.81
C ARG A 14 24.51 -15.12 24.44
N ARG A 15 24.67 -13.86 24.02
CA ARG A 15 23.64 -13.13 23.27
C ARG A 15 23.28 -14.00 22.07
N ARG A 16 22.10 -14.61 22.09
CA ARG A 16 21.51 -15.15 20.86
C ARG A 16 21.04 -13.96 20.05
N CYS A 17 21.93 -13.46 19.20
CA CYS A 17 21.50 -12.91 17.92
C CYS A 17 20.83 -14.05 17.15
N GLY A 18 19.60 -13.80 16.70
CA GLY A 18 18.84 -14.74 15.88
C GLY A 18 17.47 -15.06 16.47
N SER A 19 16.53 -14.13 16.32
CA SER A 19 15.18 -14.54 15.96
C SER A 19 14.91 -14.06 14.54
N ALA A 20 15.42 -14.82 13.56
CA ALA A 20 14.75 -14.88 12.28
C ALA A 20 13.27 -15.19 12.59
N MET A 21 12.35 -14.37 12.07
CA MET A 21 10.91 -14.61 12.19
C MET A 21 10.61 -16.03 11.71
N ALA A 22 10.47 -16.96 12.64
CA ALA A 22 9.84 -18.23 12.36
C ALA A 22 8.40 -17.90 11.99
N ALA A 23 8.06 -18.13 10.72
CA ALA A 23 6.71 -18.01 10.19
C ALA A 23 5.80 -18.92 11.01
N ALA A 24 5.02 -18.32 11.92
CA ALA A 24 3.98 -19.04 12.62
C ALA A 24 2.77 -19.10 11.69
N ALA A 25 2.53 -20.27 11.11
CA ALA A 25 1.24 -20.59 10.52
C ALA A 25 0.14 -20.24 11.53
N GLY A 26 -0.79 -19.36 11.16
CA GLY A 26 -1.91 -18.95 12.01
C GLY A 26 -1.85 -17.54 12.60
N ARG A 27 -0.84 -16.72 12.29
CA ARG A 27 -0.90 -15.28 12.61
C ARG A 27 -1.87 -14.57 11.66
N THR A 28 -2.77 -13.78 12.24
CA THR A 28 -3.75 -12.98 11.49
C THR A 28 -3.13 -11.63 11.13
N VAL A 29 -3.35 -11.20 9.89
CA VAL A 29 -3.00 -9.85 9.41
C VAL A 29 -4.29 -9.18 8.94
N VAL A 30 -4.54 -7.97 9.43
CA VAL A 30 -5.73 -7.21 9.02
C VAL A 30 -5.46 -6.58 7.67
N PHE A 31 -6.32 -6.84 6.70
CA PHE A 31 -6.32 -6.11 5.43
C PHE A 31 -7.35 -4.98 5.50
N VAL A 32 -6.88 -3.74 5.49
CA VAL A 32 -7.78 -2.59 5.54
C VAL A 32 -8.35 -2.34 4.16
N THR A 33 -9.61 -2.72 3.99
CA THR A 33 -10.35 -2.50 2.75
C THR A 33 -11.84 -2.35 3.05
N GLY A 34 -12.50 -1.47 2.28
CA GLY A 34 -13.95 -1.40 2.20
C GLY A 34 -14.55 -2.19 1.04
N ASN A 35 -13.72 -2.77 0.16
CA ASN A 35 -14.14 -3.50 -1.03
C ASN A 35 -13.86 -5.00 -0.85
N ALA A 36 -14.92 -5.79 -0.72
CA ALA A 36 -14.82 -7.25 -0.57
C ALA A 36 -14.11 -7.93 -1.75
N LYS A 37 -14.27 -7.42 -2.97
CA LYS A 37 -13.61 -7.97 -4.17
C LYS A 37 -12.09 -7.85 -4.11
N LYS A 38 -11.57 -6.77 -3.51
CA LYS A 38 -10.12 -6.61 -3.31
C LYS A 38 -9.53 -7.70 -2.41
N LEU A 39 -10.26 -8.10 -1.36
CA LEU A 39 -9.79 -9.20 -0.50
C LEU A 39 -9.73 -10.50 -1.29
N GLU A 40 -10.77 -10.80 -2.09
CA GLU A 40 -10.82 -12.00 -2.92
C GLU A 40 -9.67 -12.04 -3.93
N GLU A 41 -9.44 -10.94 -4.66
CA GLU A 41 -8.33 -10.80 -5.61
C GLU A 41 -6.97 -11.01 -4.92
N VAL A 42 -6.76 -10.38 -3.75
CA VAL A 42 -5.50 -10.52 -3.00
C VAL A 42 -5.29 -11.97 -2.53
N LEU A 43 -6.34 -12.64 -2.03
CA LEU A 43 -6.25 -14.04 -1.61
C LEU A 43 -5.94 -14.97 -2.78
N GLN A 44 -6.55 -14.74 -3.94
CA GLN A 44 -6.27 -15.52 -5.15
C GLN A 44 -4.82 -15.34 -5.62
N ILE A 45 -4.28 -14.11 -5.54
CA ILE A 45 -2.90 -13.81 -5.95
C ILE A 45 -1.88 -14.41 -4.97
N LEU A 46 -2.13 -14.30 -3.66
CA LEU A 46 -1.22 -14.81 -2.63
C LEU A 46 -1.22 -16.34 -2.55
N GLY A 47 -2.36 -16.97 -2.85
CA GLY A 47 -2.53 -18.41 -2.90
C GLY A 47 -2.37 -19.11 -1.54
N ASP A 48 -2.52 -20.44 -1.56
CA ASP A 48 -2.56 -21.27 -0.34
C ASP A 48 -1.20 -21.37 0.39
N ALA A 49 -0.11 -20.98 -0.28
CA ALA A 49 1.23 -20.97 0.31
C ALA A 49 1.47 -19.76 1.22
N PHE A 50 0.57 -18.77 1.24
CA PHE A 50 0.70 -17.60 2.08
C PHE A 50 0.50 -17.98 3.56
N PRO A 51 1.51 -17.80 4.43
CA PRO A 51 1.51 -18.38 5.77
C PRO A 51 0.63 -17.62 6.78
N TYR A 52 -0.03 -16.54 6.36
CA TYR A 52 -0.84 -15.67 7.21
C TYR A 52 -2.32 -15.71 6.80
N ARG A 53 -3.20 -15.58 7.79
CA ARG A 53 -4.64 -15.40 7.53
C ARG A 53 -4.93 -13.91 7.34
N LEU A 54 -5.44 -13.53 6.18
CA LEU A 54 -5.95 -12.17 5.97
C LEU A 54 -7.38 -12.04 6.49
N VAL A 55 -7.64 -11.00 7.27
CA VAL A 55 -8.98 -10.62 7.73
C VAL A 55 -9.25 -9.21 7.25
N ALA A 56 -10.26 -9.04 6.38
CA ALA A 56 -10.66 -7.71 5.97
C ALA A 56 -11.33 -6.98 7.12
N LYS A 57 -10.91 -5.74 7.36
CA LYS A 57 -11.60 -4.82 8.27
C LYS A 57 -11.73 -3.47 7.60
N LYS A 58 -12.95 -2.94 7.59
CA LYS A 58 -13.20 -1.56 7.21
C LYS A 58 -12.97 -0.68 8.44
N ILE A 59 -11.98 0.20 8.36
CA ILE A 59 -11.74 1.27 9.31
C ILE A 59 -11.73 2.60 8.55
N ASP A 60 -12.03 3.68 9.26
CA ASP A 60 -11.94 5.01 8.68
C ASP A 60 -10.50 5.50 8.80
N LEU A 61 -9.90 5.85 7.67
CA LEU A 61 -8.55 6.36 7.59
C LEU A 61 -8.58 7.69 6.84
N PRO A 62 -7.83 8.70 7.31
CA PRO A 62 -7.69 9.96 6.59
C PRO A 62 -7.03 9.72 5.22
N GLU A 63 -7.50 10.45 4.22
CA GLU A 63 -6.91 10.48 2.88
C GLU A 63 -5.80 11.55 2.86
N TYR A 64 -4.57 11.14 3.18
CA TYR A 64 -3.41 12.03 3.20
C TYR A 64 -3.06 12.57 1.81
N GLN A 65 -2.36 13.72 1.79
CA GLN A 65 -1.79 14.32 0.59
C GLN A 65 -0.27 14.22 0.65
N GLY A 66 0.39 14.11 -0.50
CA GLY A 66 1.83 13.98 -0.62
C GLY A 66 2.24 13.01 -1.73
N GLU A 67 3.46 12.51 -1.64
CA GLU A 67 3.96 11.47 -2.55
C GLU A 67 3.36 10.10 -2.21
N PRO A 68 3.21 9.18 -3.18
CA PRO A 68 2.57 7.89 -2.97
C PRO A 68 3.12 7.09 -1.78
N ASP A 69 4.44 7.07 -1.61
CA ASP A 69 5.10 6.34 -0.52
C ASP A 69 4.78 6.92 0.86
N GLU A 70 4.81 8.26 0.97
CA GLU A 70 4.55 8.96 2.21
C GLU A 70 3.10 8.76 2.64
N ILE A 71 2.17 8.85 1.69
CA ILE A 71 0.75 8.58 1.91
C ILE A 71 0.56 7.15 2.42
N SER A 72 1.12 6.16 1.72
CA SER A 72 0.98 4.75 2.13
C SER A 72 1.60 4.46 3.49
N ILE A 73 2.74 5.08 3.83
CA ILE A 73 3.37 4.95 5.15
C ILE A 73 2.47 5.55 6.24
N GLN A 74 1.99 6.78 6.06
CA GLN A 74 1.15 7.47 7.04
C GLN A 74 -0.17 6.71 7.24
N LYS A 75 -0.81 6.28 6.15
CA LYS A 75 -2.03 5.47 6.19
C LYS A 75 -1.83 4.14 6.90
N CYS A 76 -0.72 3.45 6.65
CA CYS A 76 -0.40 2.19 7.32
C CYS A 76 -0.13 2.39 8.82
N ARG A 77 0.56 3.47 9.21
CA ARG A 77 0.79 3.81 10.62
C ARG A 77 -0.51 4.10 11.35
N GLU A 78 -1.38 4.90 10.75
CA GLU A 78 -2.69 5.20 11.34
C GLU A 78 -3.55 3.94 11.47
N ALA A 79 -3.55 3.09 10.43
CA ALA A 79 -4.20 1.79 10.50
C ALA A 79 -3.64 0.91 11.63
N ALA A 80 -2.32 0.86 11.80
CA ALA A 80 -1.68 0.08 12.85
C ALA A 80 -2.05 0.61 14.24
N ASN A 81 -2.14 1.93 14.41
CA ASN A 81 -2.55 2.58 15.66
C ASN A 81 -3.99 2.20 16.05
N GLN A 82 -4.92 2.18 15.09
CA GLN A 82 -6.31 1.82 15.35
C GLN A 82 -6.52 0.30 15.54
N ILE A 83 -5.76 -0.52 14.81
CA ILE A 83 -5.88 -1.99 14.86
C ILE A 83 -5.11 -2.59 16.05
N GLN A 84 -4.04 -1.94 16.50
CA GLN A 84 -3.12 -2.42 17.52
C GLN A 84 -2.55 -3.81 17.19
N GLY A 85 -2.13 -4.00 15.94
CA GLY A 85 -1.59 -5.28 15.46
C GLY A 85 -1.17 -5.26 13.99
N PRO A 86 -0.78 -6.43 13.44
CA PRO A 86 -0.31 -6.54 12.07
C PRO A 86 -1.38 -6.11 11.07
N VAL A 87 -1.01 -5.20 10.17
CA VAL A 87 -1.94 -4.59 9.23
C VAL A 87 -1.30 -4.41 7.85
N ILE A 88 -2.12 -4.59 6.82
CA ILE A 88 -1.81 -4.27 5.43
C ILE A 88 -2.85 -3.26 4.96
N VAL A 89 -2.37 -2.17 4.36
CA VAL A 89 -3.19 -1.21 3.61
C VAL A 89 -2.75 -1.24 2.14
N GLU A 90 -3.64 -0.79 1.26
CA GLU A 90 -3.38 -0.69 -0.18
C GLU A 90 -3.76 0.70 -0.67
N ASP A 91 -2.90 1.28 -1.50
CA ASP A 91 -3.17 2.50 -2.26
C ASP A 91 -2.97 2.24 -3.76
N THR A 92 -3.84 2.85 -4.56
CA THR A 92 -3.78 2.75 -6.03
C THR A 92 -3.67 4.15 -6.62
N CYS A 93 -2.63 4.36 -7.42
CA CYS A 93 -2.40 5.60 -8.15
C CYS A 93 -2.56 5.37 -9.65
N LEU A 94 -3.04 6.39 -10.36
CA LEU A 94 -2.95 6.46 -11.82
C LEU A 94 -2.14 7.70 -12.20
N CYS A 95 -0.96 7.47 -12.76
CA CYS A 95 0.04 8.50 -12.96
C CYS A 95 0.19 8.79 -14.45
N PHE A 96 -0.11 10.01 -14.88
CA PHE A 96 0.11 10.45 -16.25
C PHE A 96 1.49 11.10 -16.36
N ASN A 97 2.34 10.58 -17.25
CA ASN A 97 3.71 11.07 -17.39
C ASN A 97 3.74 12.54 -17.81
N ALA A 98 2.84 12.93 -18.72
CA ALA A 98 2.67 14.32 -19.15
C ALA A 98 2.27 15.31 -18.05
N LEU A 99 1.68 14.83 -16.94
CA LEU A 99 1.29 15.65 -15.80
C LEU A 99 2.25 15.46 -14.60
N GLY A 100 3.47 14.98 -14.84
CA GLY A 100 4.45 14.73 -13.78
C GLY A 100 3.99 13.68 -12.76
N GLY A 101 3.13 12.74 -13.18
CA GLY A 101 2.58 11.69 -12.32
C GLY A 101 1.20 11.99 -11.72
N LEU A 102 0.63 13.18 -11.96
CA LEU A 102 -0.76 13.46 -11.57
C LEU A 102 -1.77 12.71 -12.49
N PRO A 103 -3.00 12.43 -12.00
CA PRO A 103 -3.52 12.72 -10.65
C PRO A 103 -2.92 11.85 -9.55
N GLY A 104 -2.21 10.76 -9.89
CA GLY A 104 -1.47 9.92 -8.95
C GLY A 104 -2.38 9.38 -7.84
N PRO A 105 -2.07 9.63 -6.55
CA PRO A 105 -2.86 9.16 -5.42
C PRO A 105 -4.26 9.78 -5.36
N TYR A 106 -4.50 10.88 -6.09
CA TYR A 106 -5.78 11.58 -6.11
C TYR A 106 -6.78 11.03 -7.14
N ILE A 107 -6.45 9.93 -7.81
CA ILE A 107 -7.25 9.36 -8.91
C ILE A 107 -8.72 9.12 -8.53
N LYS A 108 -9.02 8.75 -7.27
CA LYS A 108 -10.39 8.56 -6.77
C LYS A 108 -11.27 9.79 -7.06
N TRP A 109 -10.79 10.98 -6.70
CA TRP A 109 -11.52 12.24 -6.87
C TRP A 109 -11.64 12.65 -8.33
N PHE A 110 -10.55 12.51 -9.09
CA PHE A 110 -10.54 12.81 -10.52
C PHE A 110 -11.51 11.90 -11.28
N LEU A 111 -11.49 10.59 -11.01
CA LEU A 111 -12.40 9.63 -11.64
C LEU A 111 -13.87 9.91 -11.25
N GLU A 112 -14.14 10.26 -9.98
CA GLU A 112 -15.49 10.59 -9.53
C GLU A 112 -16.08 11.78 -10.29
N LYS A 113 -15.31 12.86 -10.45
CA LYS A 113 -15.77 14.11 -11.07
C LYS A 113 -15.71 14.09 -12.58
N LEU A 114 -14.61 13.60 -13.15
CA LEU A 114 -14.34 13.67 -14.60
C LEU A 114 -14.91 12.46 -15.35
N LYS A 115 -15.11 11.34 -14.67
CA LYS A 115 -15.39 10.03 -15.30
C LYS A 115 -14.23 9.58 -16.21
N PRO A 116 -14.21 8.33 -16.70
CA PRO A 116 -13.15 7.85 -17.58
C PRO A 116 -12.95 8.75 -18.82
N GLU A 117 -14.03 9.28 -19.38
CA GLU A 117 -13.99 10.13 -20.56
C GLU A 117 -13.29 11.47 -20.27
N GLY A 118 -13.53 12.05 -19.09
CA GLY A 118 -12.89 13.29 -18.68
C GLY A 118 -11.41 13.10 -18.33
N LEU A 119 -11.01 11.93 -17.81
CA LEU A 119 -9.59 11.60 -17.62
C LEU A 119 -8.83 11.57 -18.96
N CYS A 120 -9.42 10.99 -20.00
CA CYS A 120 -8.83 11.01 -21.35
C CYS A 120 -8.75 12.45 -21.90
N LYS A 121 -9.79 13.27 -21.68
CA LYS A 121 -9.81 14.68 -22.11
C LYS A 121 -8.78 15.53 -21.36
N LEU A 122 -8.45 15.21 -20.12
CA LEU A 122 -7.44 15.92 -19.33
C LEU A 122 -6.08 15.93 -20.03
N LEU A 123 -5.78 14.87 -20.77
CA LEU A 123 -4.54 14.76 -21.54
C LEU A 123 -4.63 15.34 -22.95
N ALA A 124 -5.76 15.91 -23.40
CA ALA A 124 -5.93 16.32 -24.80
C ALA A 124 -4.83 17.26 -25.32
N GLY A 125 -4.36 18.19 -24.47
CA GLY A 125 -3.32 19.18 -24.82
C GLY A 125 -1.87 18.69 -24.77
N PHE A 126 -1.61 17.45 -24.37
CA PHE A 126 -0.25 16.90 -24.24
C PHE A 126 0.05 15.90 -25.34
N GLU A 127 1.22 15.88 -25.95
CA GLU A 127 1.54 14.83 -26.94
C GLU A 127 1.69 13.46 -26.28
N ASP A 128 2.32 13.44 -25.11
CA ASP A 128 2.51 12.23 -24.33
C ASP A 128 1.19 11.78 -23.67
N LYS A 129 0.74 10.57 -24.03
CA LYS A 129 -0.44 9.89 -23.47
C LYS A 129 -0.07 8.67 -22.63
N SER A 130 1.22 8.51 -22.35
CA SER A 130 1.71 7.40 -21.53
C SER A 130 1.38 7.64 -20.06
N ALA A 131 1.05 6.53 -19.40
CA ALA A 131 0.66 6.52 -18.02
C ALA A 131 1.07 5.20 -17.38
N TYR A 132 1.03 5.14 -16.06
CA TYR A 132 1.18 3.90 -15.33
C TYR A 132 0.21 3.85 -14.15
N ALA A 133 -0.31 2.66 -13.89
CA ALA A 133 -0.97 2.35 -12.63
C ALA A 133 0.09 1.89 -11.64
N LEU A 134 0.09 2.47 -10.45
CA LEU A 134 0.96 2.08 -9.33
C LEU A 134 0.06 1.57 -8.20
N CYS A 135 0.27 0.32 -7.80
CA CYS A 135 -0.33 -0.25 -6.61
C CYS A 135 0.76 -0.37 -5.55
N THR A 136 0.48 0.14 -4.36
CA THR A 136 1.38 0.07 -3.21
C THR A 136 0.66 -0.60 -2.05
N PHE A 137 1.17 -1.76 -1.63
CA PHE A 137 0.82 -2.35 -0.34
C PHE A 137 1.79 -1.85 0.72
N ALA A 138 1.26 -1.43 1.86
CA ALA A 138 2.06 -1.05 3.02
C ALA A 138 1.72 -1.94 4.21
N PHE A 139 2.75 -2.54 4.80
CA PHE A 139 2.64 -3.49 5.90
C PHE A 139 3.30 -2.95 7.16
N SER A 140 2.61 -3.10 8.29
CA SER A 140 3.13 -2.89 9.63
C SER A 140 2.91 -4.13 10.50
N THR A 141 3.85 -4.40 11.40
CA THR A 141 3.72 -5.44 12.43
C THR A 141 2.77 -5.05 13.56
N GLY A 142 2.39 -3.77 13.64
CA GLY A 142 1.68 -3.18 14.77
C GLY A 142 2.61 -2.59 15.84
N ASN A 143 3.91 -2.85 15.78
CA ASN A 143 4.90 -2.22 16.64
C ASN A 143 5.29 -0.83 16.07
N PRO A 144 5.12 0.28 16.81
CA PRO A 144 5.46 1.62 16.34
C PRO A 144 6.95 1.82 15.97
N GLU A 145 7.83 1.02 16.58
CA GLU A 145 9.28 1.07 16.33
C GLU A 145 9.70 0.37 15.04
N ASP A 146 8.85 -0.52 14.51
CA ASP A 146 9.14 -1.23 13.27
C ASP A 146 8.82 -0.33 12.07
N PRO A 147 9.72 -0.21 11.09
CA PRO A 147 9.43 0.56 9.89
C PRO A 147 8.33 -0.11 9.05
N VAL A 148 7.45 0.71 8.49
CA VAL A 148 6.47 0.26 7.49
C VAL A 148 7.20 -0.28 6.26
N LYS A 149 6.79 -1.45 5.78
CA LYS A 149 7.34 -2.07 4.57
C LYS A 149 6.42 -1.81 3.39
N LEU A 150 6.98 -1.29 2.30
CA LEU A 150 6.25 -1.03 1.06
C LEU A 150 6.53 -2.13 0.04
N PHE A 151 5.47 -2.58 -0.64
CA PHE A 151 5.52 -3.49 -1.77
C PHE A 151 4.81 -2.81 -2.94
N LYS A 152 5.51 -2.61 -4.06
CA LYS A 152 4.99 -1.85 -5.19
C LYS A 152 4.86 -2.72 -6.42
N GLY A 153 3.73 -2.61 -7.10
CA GLY A 153 3.49 -3.11 -8.44
C GLY A 153 3.20 -1.95 -9.38
N GLN A 154 3.91 -1.89 -10.50
CA GLN A 154 3.68 -0.88 -11.52
C GLN A 154 3.29 -1.55 -12.83
N THR A 155 2.27 -1.02 -13.51
CA THR A 155 1.85 -1.48 -14.83
C THR A 155 1.69 -0.29 -15.75
N CYS A 156 2.41 -0.28 -16.85
CA CYS A 156 2.27 0.75 -17.88
C CYS A 156 0.89 0.62 -18.54
N VAL A 157 0.20 1.73 -18.70
CA VAL A 157 -1.12 1.80 -19.34
C VAL A 157 -1.09 2.85 -20.45
N GLY A 158 -1.70 2.52 -21.59
CA GLY A 158 -1.86 3.45 -22.71
C GLY A 158 -3.21 4.16 -22.63
N ILE A 159 -3.21 5.49 -22.50
CA ILE A 159 -4.45 6.25 -22.56
C ILE A 159 -4.80 6.51 -24.02
N ARG A 160 -5.87 5.87 -24.49
CA ARG A 160 -6.43 6.15 -25.82
C ARG A 160 -7.51 7.21 -25.70
N ILE A 161 -7.24 8.38 -26.27
CA ILE A 161 -8.27 9.40 -26.47
C ILE A 161 -9.13 8.96 -27.65
N ALA A 162 -10.26 8.30 -27.37
CA ALA A 162 -11.29 8.12 -28.37
C ALA A 162 -11.97 9.48 -28.60
N VAL A 163 -11.60 10.17 -29.68
CA VAL A 163 -12.36 11.34 -30.13
C VAL A 163 -13.71 10.83 -30.61
N GLN A 164 -14.73 10.92 -29.76
CA GLN A 164 -16.10 10.83 -30.25
C GLN A 164 -16.36 12.05 -31.13
N LYS A 165 -16.20 11.89 -32.44
CA LYS A 165 -16.74 12.84 -33.41
C LYS A 165 -18.26 12.78 -33.27
N LYS A 166 -18.84 13.66 -32.45
CA LYS A 166 -20.28 13.93 -32.54
C LYS A 166 -20.49 14.53 -33.95
N PRO A 167 -21.35 13.94 -34.80
CA PRO A 167 -21.67 14.57 -36.07
C PRO A 167 -22.28 15.94 -35.78
N LEU A 168 -21.81 16.98 -36.46
CA LEU A 168 -22.50 18.27 -36.49
C LEU A 168 -23.90 17.99 -37.03
N GLN A 169 -24.92 18.09 -36.19
CA GLN A 169 -26.27 18.34 -36.69
C GLN A 169 -26.32 19.83 -37.03
N ILE A 170 -26.32 20.11 -38.34
CA ILE A 170 -26.64 21.40 -38.89
C ILE A 170 -28.18 21.40 -39.00
N GLU A 171 -28.86 22.18 -38.15
CA GLU A 171 -30.22 22.64 -38.40
C GLU A 171 -30.17 24.01 -39.08
#